data_AF-A0AAV5HL53-F1
#
_entry.id   AF-A0AAV5HL53-F1
#
_cell.length_a   1.000
_cell.length_b   1.000
_cell.length_c   1.000
_cell.angle_alpha   90.00
_cell.angle_beta   90.00
_cell.angle_gamma   90.00
#
_symmetry.space_group_name_H-M   'P 1'
#
loop_
_entity.id
_entity.type
_entity.pdbx_description
1 polymer ?
#
loop_
_entity_poly.entity_id
_entity_poly.type
_entity_poly.pdbx_seq_one_letter_code
_entity_poly.pdbx_strand_id
1 'polypeptide(L)'
;MDEFSPRARRRSALLTWQHIASLPPSLPVVYCGGFNTQKESTTGRFLLGRSREHGVVGDMRDAWPSARVRRNASLIWTYHGFKGDKQGALEFLKLIFRAFCLCWDRQTQDLHVDWILFRGRSLIPVLSEVVNDNVDGSYPSSHYPIFAEFLLPRTVRPLEPPTHTQEEE
;
A
#
# COMPACT_ATOMS: atom_id res chain seq x y z
N MET A 1 12.65 -1.81 5.19
CA MET A 1 13.37 -1.61 3.91
C MET A 1 14.40 -0.51 4.14
N ASP A 2 15.56 -0.51 3.47
CA ASP A 2 16.53 0.57 3.65
C ASP A 2 15.93 1.94 3.25
N GLU A 3 16.13 2.93 4.11
CA GLU A 3 15.64 4.30 3.94
C GLU A 3 16.44 5.05 2.88
N PHE A 4 17.74 4.75 2.73
CA PHE A 4 18.63 5.59 1.94
C PHE A 4 18.92 5.03 0.54
N SER A 5 19.24 3.74 0.40
CA SER A 5 19.73 3.19 -0.87
C SER A 5 18.61 2.74 -1.81
N PRO A 6 18.43 3.38 -2.99
CA PRO A 6 17.51 2.89 -4.01
C PRO A 6 17.89 1.49 -4.51
N ARG A 7 19.19 1.14 -4.47
CA ARG A 7 19.69 -0.17 -4.86
C ARG A 7 19.26 -1.25 -3.88
N ALA A 8 19.32 -0.97 -2.57
CA ALA A 8 18.87 -1.90 -1.54
C ALA A 8 17.35 -2.12 -1.63
N ARG A 9 16.57 -1.05 -1.83
CA ARG A 9 15.12 -1.16 -2.07
C ARG A 9 14.80 -2.02 -3.28
N ARG A 10 15.41 -1.74 -4.43
CA ARG A 10 15.20 -2.52 -5.66
C ARG A 10 15.53 -4.01 -5.47
N ARG A 11 16.66 -4.32 -4.85
CA ARG A 11 17.06 -5.72 -4.58
C ARG A 11 16.13 -6.42 -3.60
N SER A 12 15.70 -5.72 -2.55
CA SER A 12 14.74 -6.25 -1.58
C SER A 12 13.40 -6.53 -2.24
N ALA A 13 12.91 -5.60 -3.07
CA ALA A 13 11.67 -5.77 -3.82
C ALA A 13 11.73 -6.96 -4.78
N LEU A 14 12.85 -7.13 -5.50
CA LEU A 14 13.07 -8.29 -6.36
C LEU A 14 13.05 -9.59 -5.55
N LEU A 15 13.78 -9.65 -4.44
CA LEU A 15 13.85 -10.84 -3.59
C LEU A 15 12.47 -11.21 -3.00
N THR A 16 11.77 -10.23 -2.44
CA THR A 16 10.42 -10.43 -1.89
C THR A 16 9.45 -10.87 -2.99
N TRP A 17 9.50 -10.25 -4.16
CA TRP A 17 8.65 -10.65 -5.28
C TRP A 17 8.97 -12.07 -5.77
N GLN A 18 10.24 -12.46 -5.86
CA GLN A 18 10.64 -13.82 -6.21
C GLN A 18 10.07 -14.85 -5.23
N HIS A 19 10.09 -14.55 -3.94
CA HIS A 19 9.44 -15.39 -2.93
C HIS A 19 7.93 -15.49 -3.18
N ILE A 20 7.25 -14.36 -3.37
CA ILE A 20 5.80 -14.33 -3.67
C ILE A 20 5.44 -15.10 -4.95
N ALA A 21 6.30 -15.00 -5.98
CA ALA A 21 6.15 -15.69 -7.26
C ALA A 21 6.42 -17.19 -7.17
N SER A 22 7.18 -17.64 -6.16
CA SER A 22 7.40 -19.07 -5.89
C SER A 22 6.19 -19.74 -5.22
N LEU A 23 5.29 -18.96 -4.62
CA LEU A 23 4.05 -19.46 -4.03
C LEU A 23 3.05 -19.86 -5.12
N PRO A 24 2.12 -20.79 -4.85
CA PRO A 24 1.09 -21.17 -5.82
C PRO A 24 0.35 -19.95 -6.41
N PRO A 25 0.09 -19.90 -7.73
CA PRO A 25 -0.60 -18.78 -8.35
C PRO A 25 -2.02 -18.54 -7.79
N SER A 26 -2.67 -19.59 -7.30
CA SER A 26 -3.99 -19.54 -6.66
C SER A 26 -3.95 -19.03 -5.21
N LEU A 27 -2.78 -19.01 -4.57
CA LEU A 27 -2.64 -18.53 -3.19
C LEU A 27 -2.77 -17.00 -3.17
N PRO A 28 -3.75 -16.43 -2.45
CA PRO A 28 -3.87 -14.99 -2.29
C PRO A 28 -2.77 -14.46 -1.37
N VAL A 29 -2.16 -13.34 -1.74
CA VAL A 29 -1.06 -12.74 -0.97
C VAL A 29 -1.38 -11.27 -0.74
N VAL A 30 -1.16 -10.81 0.49
CA VAL A 30 -1.09 -9.39 0.84
C VAL A 30 0.32 -9.11 1.32
N TYR A 31 0.91 -8.01 0.83
CA TYR A 31 2.24 -7.55 1.17
C TYR A 31 2.18 -6.06 1.53
N CYS A 32 2.42 -5.75 2.79
CA CYS A 32 2.33 -4.40 3.34
C CYS A 32 3.67 -3.94 3.92
N GLY A 33 3.88 -2.63 3.93
CA GLY A 33 5.00 -2.03 4.65
C GLY A 33 5.30 -0.60 4.21
N GLY A 34 6.24 0.02 4.92
CA GLY A 34 6.91 1.25 4.51
C GLY A 34 8.00 0.93 3.50
N PHE A 35 7.78 1.31 2.25
CA PHE A 35 8.69 1.06 1.12
C PHE A 35 9.76 2.15 0.99
N ASN A 36 9.68 3.24 1.78
CA ASN A 36 10.62 4.36 1.77
C ASN A 36 10.85 4.96 0.37
N THR A 37 9.82 4.90 -0.48
CA THR A 37 9.85 5.43 -1.84
C THR A 37 8.42 5.55 -2.38
N GLN A 38 8.23 6.27 -3.50
CA GLN A 38 6.93 6.43 -4.17
C GLN A 38 6.71 5.31 -5.21
N LYS A 39 5.46 5.10 -5.61
CA LYS A 39 5.04 4.01 -6.52
C LYS A 39 5.67 4.15 -7.91
N GLU A 40 6.05 5.37 -8.26
CA GLU A 40 6.67 5.77 -9.52
C GLU A 40 8.17 5.51 -9.55
N SER A 41 8.76 5.21 -8.40
CA SER A 41 10.15 4.77 -8.30
C SER A 41 10.35 3.45 -9.04
N THR A 42 11.61 3.12 -9.32
CA THR A 42 11.98 1.83 -9.92
C THR A 42 11.47 0.63 -9.12
N THR A 43 11.43 0.74 -7.79
CA THR A 43 10.90 -0.30 -6.90
C THR A 43 9.38 -0.45 -7.02
N GLY A 44 8.65 0.67 -6.93
CA GLY A 44 7.19 0.64 -7.05
C GLY A 44 6.73 0.19 -8.43
N ARG A 45 7.34 0.72 -9.49
CA ARG A 45 7.05 0.32 -10.87
C ARG A 45 7.31 -1.15 -11.10
N PHE A 46 8.38 -1.71 -10.54
CA PHE A 46 8.66 -3.14 -10.65
C PHE A 46 7.59 -3.98 -9.95
N LEU A 47 7.31 -3.71 -8.67
CA LEU A 47 6.33 -4.49 -7.88
C LEU A 47 4.93 -4.45 -8.51
N LEU A 48 4.54 -3.30 -9.06
CA LEU A 48 3.25 -3.07 -9.72
C LEU A 48 3.20 -3.55 -11.19
N GLY A 49 4.25 -4.21 -11.68
CA GLY A 49 4.30 -4.74 -13.04
C GLY A 49 4.44 -3.70 -14.16
N ARG A 50 4.83 -2.47 -13.82
CA ARG A 50 5.02 -1.33 -14.74
C ARG A 50 6.48 -1.20 -15.24
N SER A 51 7.38 -2.04 -14.76
CA SER A 51 8.77 -2.15 -15.24
C SER A 51 9.35 -3.54 -15.01
N ARG A 52 10.47 -3.83 -15.69
CA ARG A 52 11.23 -5.07 -15.55
C ARG A 52 12.44 -4.87 -14.64
N GLU A 53 12.80 -5.92 -13.90
CA GLU A 53 14.07 -6.04 -13.19
C GLU A 53 14.65 -7.42 -13.50
N HIS A 54 15.90 -7.49 -13.98
CA HIS A 54 16.57 -8.77 -14.34
C HIS A 54 15.71 -9.71 -15.22
N GLY A 55 14.96 -9.13 -16.18
CA GLY A 55 14.11 -9.88 -17.11
C GLY A 55 12.72 -10.25 -16.59
N VAL A 56 12.47 -10.15 -15.27
CA VAL A 56 11.17 -10.45 -14.66
C VAL A 56 10.31 -9.20 -14.45
N VAL A 57 9.00 -9.38 -14.34
CA VAL A 57 7.99 -8.31 -14.19
C VAL A 57 7.16 -8.64 -12.95
N GLY A 58 6.96 -7.68 -12.05
CA GLY A 58 6.05 -7.85 -10.93
C GLY A 58 4.60 -7.98 -11.38
N ASP A 59 3.73 -8.47 -10.50
CA ASP A 59 2.32 -8.72 -10.80
C ASP A 59 1.40 -8.32 -9.64
N MET A 60 1.91 -7.54 -8.70
CA MET A 60 1.14 -7.07 -7.56
C MET A 60 0.23 -5.92 -7.98
N ARG A 61 -0.91 -5.81 -7.30
CA ARG A 61 -1.83 -4.66 -7.40
C ARG A 61 -1.77 -3.88 -6.09
N ASP A 62 -2.07 -2.59 -6.14
CA ASP A 62 -2.13 -1.74 -4.96
C ASP A 62 -3.58 -1.57 -4.50
N ALA A 63 -3.83 -1.81 -3.21
CA ALA A 63 -5.15 -1.70 -2.61
C ALA A 63 -5.69 -0.27 -2.65
N TRP A 64 -4.83 0.75 -2.59
CA TRP A 64 -5.26 2.15 -2.55
C TRP A 64 -6.07 2.55 -3.80
N PRO A 65 -5.51 2.53 -5.04
CA PRO A 65 -6.26 2.85 -6.24
C PRO A 65 -7.26 1.75 -6.65
N SER A 66 -7.08 0.51 -6.19
CA SER A 66 -7.97 -0.60 -6.55
C SER A 66 -9.27 -0.64 -5.73
N ALA A 67 -9.31 0.04 -4.58
CA ALA A 67 -10.48 0.03 -3.71
C ALA A 67 -11.66 0.77 -4.32
N ARG A 68 -12.86 0.20 -4.16
CA ARG A 68 -14.12 0.83 -4.59
C ARG A 68 -14.36 2.18 -3.90
N VAL A 69 -14.04 2.28 -2.62
CA VAL A 69 -14.18 3.49 -1.81
C VAL A 69 -12.82 3.87 -1.24
N ARG A 70 -12.48 5.16 -1.31
CA ARG A 70 -11.28 5.73 -0.67
C ARG A 70 -11.69 6.82 0.32
N ARG A 71 -11.26 6.69 1.57
CA ARG A 71 -11.42 7.73 2.61
C ARG A 71 -10.14 8.51 2.80
N ASN A 72 -10.30 9.79 3.15
CA ASN A 72 -9.19 10.73 3.29
C ASN A 72 -8.28 10.78 2.05
N ALA A 73 -8.87 10.65 0.85
CA ALA A 73 -8.13 10.63 -0.41
C ALA A 73 -7.41 11.95 -0.72
N SER A 74 -7.74 13.03 -0.02
CA SER A 74 -7.01 14.29 -0.05
C SER A 74 -5.62 14.19 0.60
N LEU A 75 -5.36 13.18 1.44
CA LEU A 75 -4.05 12.93 2.03
C LEU A 75 -3.17 12.17 1.05
N ILE A 76 -2.40 12.90 0.25
CA ILE A 76 -1.48 12.31 -0.72
C ILE A 76 -0.15 11.81 -0.11
N TRP A 77 0.14 12.11 1.15
CA TRP A 77 1.35 11.66 1.84
C TRP A 77 0.94 10.78 3.01
N THR A 78 1.67 9.69 3.23
CA THR A 78 1.55 8.90 4.46
C THR A 78 2.53 9.38 5.51
N TYR A 79 3.75 9.78 5.11
CA TYR A 79 4.73 10.36 6.02
C TYR A 79 4.44 11.84 6.30
N HIS A 80 4.35 12.21 7.58
CA HIS A 80 4.10 13.59 8.03
C HIS A 80 5.00 14.03 9.20
N GLY A 81 5.94 13.18 9.65
CA GLY A 81 6.98 13.57 10.62
C GLY A 81 6.43 14.15 11.93
N PHE A 82 5.32 13.60 12.45
CA PHE A 82 4.58 14.07 13.63
C PHE A 82 3.95 15.47 13.54
N LYS A 83 4.07 16.17 12.42
CA LYS A 83 3.49 17.51 12.24
C LYS A 83 2.02 17.48 11.85
N GLY A 84 1.57 16.32 11.39
CA GLY A 84 0.30 16.19 10.69
C GLY A 84 0.35 16.86 9.33
N ASP A 85 -0.76 16.74 8.60
CA ASP A 85 -0.81 17.27 7.25
C ASP A 85 -1.53 18.61 7.21
N LYS A 86 -0.75 19.65 6.94
CA LYS A 86 -1.25 20.86 6.29
C LYS A 86 -1.04 20.68 4.78
N GLN A 87 -1.73 19.74 4.14
CA GLN A 87 -1.71 19.63 2.67
C GLN A 87 -2.43 20.85 2.10
N GLY A 88 -1.69 21.96 2.00
CA GLY A 88 -2.21 23.25 1.55
C GLY A 88 -2.47 23.25 0.05
N ALA A 89 -3.09 24.33 -0.42
CA ALA A 89 -3.43 24.56 -1.82
C ALA A 89 -2.25 24.32 -2.81
N LEU A 90 -1.00 24.47 -2.35
CA LEU A 90 0.19 24.26 -3.15
C LEU A 90 0.42 22.79 -3.55
N GLU A 91 0.19 21.83 -2.65
CA GLU A 91 0.33 20.41 -2.99
C GLU A 91 -0.78 19.97 -3.95
N PHE A 92 -2.00 20.46 -3.71
CA PHE A 92 -3.11 20.27 -4.64
C PHE A 92 -2.83 20.88 -6.03
N LEU A 93 -2.21 22.06 -6.08
CA LEU A 93 -1.79 22.70 -7.33
C LEU A 93 -0.69 21.89 -8.04
N LYS A 94 0.27 21.32 -7.30
CA LYS A 94 1.27 20.40 -7.87
C LYS A 94 0.62 19.16 -8.49
N LEU A 95 -0.42 18.61 -7.87
CA LEU A 95 -1.19 17.50 -8.44
C LEU A 95 -1.93 17.89 -9.71
N ILE A 96 -2.58 19.06 -9.72
CA ILE A 96 -3.25 19.59 -10.93
C ILE A 96 -2.25 19.78 -12.06
N PHE A 97 -1.10 20.39 -11.78
CA PHE A 97 -0.05 20.60 -12.77
C PHE A 97 0.49 19.27 -13.30
N ARG A 98 0.72 18.27 -12.44
CA ARG A 98 1.09 16.92 -12.88
C ARG A 98 0.01 16.27 -13.74
N ALA A 99 -1.26 16.39 -13.36
CA ALA A 99 -2.38 15.85 -14.15
C ALA A 99 -2.39 16.42 -15.57
N PHE A 100 -2.28 17.75 -15.66
CA PHE A 100 -2.37 18.48 -16.93
C PHE A 100 -1.12 18.34 -17.79
N CYS A 101 0.08 18.37 -17.21
CA CYS A 101 1.33 18.40 -17.97
C CYS A 101 1.93 17.03 -18.27
N LEU A 102 1.53 15.97 -17.55
CA LEU A 102 2.13 14.63 -17.70
C LEU A 102 1.13 13.55 -18.15
N CYS A 103 -0.10 13.91 -18.53
CA CYS A 103 -1.19 12.96 -18.78
C CYS A 103 -1.29 11.92 -17.65
N TRP A 104 -1.13 12.41 -16.42
CA TRP A 104 -1.05 11.55 -15.24
C TRP A 104 -2.44 11.02 -14.91
N ASP A 105 -2.57 9.69 -14.83
CA ASP A 105 -3.83 9.07 -14.44
C ASP A 105 -4.27 9.62 -13.07
N ARG A 106 -5.48 10.18 -13.04
CA ARG A 106 -6.10 10.77 -11.86
C ARG A 106 -6.24 9.75 -10.72
N GLN A 107 -6.20 8.45 -11.02
CA GLN A 107 -6.22 7.39 -10.00
C GLN A 107 -4.91 7.25 -9.23
N THR A 108 -3.76 7.68 -9.77
CA THR A 108 -2.41 7.47 -9.22
C THR A 108 -1.73 8.74 -8.70
N GLN A 109 -2.51 9.69 -8.17
CA GLN A 109 -1.98 10.98 -7.69
C GLN A 109 -1.45 10.97 -6.26
N ASP A 110 -1.42 9.82 -5.59
CA ASP A 110 -0.86 9.73 -4.25
C ASP A 110 0.68 9.65 -4.29
N LEU A 111 1.31 10.17 -3.24
CA LEU A 111 2.75 10.13 -2.97
C LEU A 111 3.01 9.29 -1.71
N HIS A 112 2.16 8.27 -1.50
CA HIS A 112 2.28 7.35 -0.37
C HIS A 112 3.62 6.62 -0.45
N VAL A 113 4.25 6.46 0.72
CA VAL A 113 5.47 5.64 0.87
C VAL A 113 5.20 4.33 1.61
N ASP A 114 4.01 4.21 2.19
CA ASP A 114 3.48 3.00 2.81
C ASP A 114 2.39 2.44 1.90
N TRP A 115 2.47 1.16 1.56
CA TRP A 115 1.55 0.53 0.59
C TRP A 115 0.99 -0.77 1.12
N ILE A 116 -0.20 -1.12 0.61
CA ILE A 116 -0.79 -2.46 0.75
C ILE A 116 -0.90 -3.05 -0.64
N LEU A 117 0.04 -3.92 -0.97
CA LEU A 117 0.08 -4.63 -2.25
C LEU A 117 -0.59 -6.00 -2.12
N PHE A 118 -1.20 -6.49 -3.20
CA PHE A 118 -1.86 -7.79 -3.19
C PHE A 118 -1.76 -8.54 -4.51
N ARG A 119 -1.76 -9.87 -4.44
CA ARG A 119 -1.82 -10.82 -5.56
C ARG A 119 -2.98 -11.80 -5.35
N GLY A 120 -3.63 -12.19 -6.44
CA GLY A 120 -4.73 -13.15 -6.42
C GLY A 120 -6.10 -12.52 -6.67
N ARG A 121 -6.90 -13.14 -7.54
CA ARG A 121 -8.20 -12.61 -8.01
C ARG A 121 -9.31 -12.66 -6.95
N SER A 122 -9.12 -13.46 -5.90
CA SER A 122 -10.03 -13.61 -4.78
C SER A 122 -10.05 -12.42 -3.83
N LEU A 123 -9.00 -11.60 -3.82
CA LEU A 123 -8.92 -10.39 -2.99
C LEU A 123 -9.54 -9.22 -3.74
N ILE A 124 -10.66 -8.71 -3.24
CA ILE A 124 -11.35 -7.55 -3.80
C ILE A 124 -11.31 -6.43 -2.77
N PRO A 125 -10.45 -5.41 -2.93
CA PRO A 125 -10.42 -4.27 -2.02
C PRO A 125 -11.72 -3.47 -2.14
N VAL A 126 -12.45 -3.32 -1.04
CA VAL A 126 -13.73 -2.60 -0.99
C VAL A 126 -13.59 -1.21 -0.40
N LEU A 127 -12.66 -1.04 0.53
CA LEU A 127 -12.34 0.22 1.19
C LEU A 127 -10.82 0.35 1.33
N SER A 128 -10.30 1.54 1.09
CA SER A 128 -8.96 1.96 1.50
C SER A 128 -9.04 3.32 2.20
N GLU A 129 -8.28 3.49 3.28
CA GLU A 129 -8.33 4.68 4.12
C GLU A 129 -6.93 5.05 4.59
N VAL A 130 -6.59 6.34 4.53
CA VAL A 130 -5.44 6.90 5.26
C VAL A 130 -5.98 7.33 6.62
N VAL A 131 -5.59 6.60 7.67
CA VAL A 131 -6.07 6.86 9.04
C VAL A 131 -5.28 8.03 9.61
N ASN A 132 -5.99 9.12 9.91
CA ASN A 132 -5.38 10.40 10.30
C ASN A 132 -5.70 10.81 11.73
N ASP A 133 -5.97 9.83 12.60
CA ASP A 133 -6.30 10.05 14.00
C ASP A 133 -5.22 10.88 14.69
N ASN A 134 -5.67 11.89 15.43
CA ASN A 134 -4.85 12.76 16.26
C ASN A 134 -5.44 12.75 17.67
N VAL A 135 -4.65 12.29 18.64
CA VAL A 135 -5.07 12.13 20.03
C VAL A 135 -4.42 13.25 20.83
N ASP A 136 -5.22 14.12 21.43
CA ASP A 136 -4.76 15.24 22.27
C ASP A 136 -3.69 16.12 21.59
N GLY A 137 -3.85 16.40 20.30
CA GLY A 137 -2.89 17.20 19.51
C GLY A 137 -1.69 16.41 19.00
N SER A 138 -1.58 15.11 19.34
CA SER A 138 -0.43 14.27 19.01
C SER A 138 -0.80 13.15 18.03
N TYR A 139 0.11 12.88 17.09
CA TYR A 139 -0.02 11.72 16.21
C TYR A 139 0.70 10.51 16.81
N PRO A 140 0.09 9.31 16.81
CA PRO A 140 0.72 8.10 17.36
C PRO A 140 2.02 7.67 16.66
N SER A 141 2.22 8.09 15.41
CA SER A 141 3.39 7.78 14.58
C SER A 141 3.74 8.97 13.69
N SER A 142 4.94 8.96 13.10
CA SER A 142 5.33 9.92 12.05
C SER A 142 4.70 9.61 10.69
N HIS A 143 4.04 8.47 10.56
CA HIS A 143 3.29 8.04 9.39
C HIS A 143 1.81 7.83 9.74
N TYR A 144 0.93 8.21 8.81
CA TYR A 144 -0.45 7.76 8.79
C TYR A 144 -0.52 6.28 8.39
N PRO A 145 -1.20 5.43 9.16
CA PRO A 145 -1.50 4.07 8.74
C PRO A 145 -2.36 4.07 7.47
N ILE A 146 -2.07 3.16 6.54
CA ILE A 146 -3.02 2.79 5.50
C ILE A 146 -3.83 1.59 5.99
N PHE A 147 -5.14 1.72 5.93
CA PHE A 147 -6.11 0.66 6.15
C PHE A 147 -6.69 0.20 4.81
N ALA A 148 -6.91 -1.10 4.65
CA ALA A 148 -7.63 -1.66 3.53
C ALA A 148 -8.53 -2.81 3.97
N GLU A 149 -9.76 -2.81 3.49
CA GLU A 149 -10.72 -3.90 3.69
C GLU A 149 -10.85 -4.69 2.39
N PHE A 150 -10.72 -6.01 2.49
CA PHE A 150 -10.87 -6.93 1.37
C PHE A 150 -12.10 -7.80 1.55
N LEU A 151 -12.93 -7.90 0.51
CA LEU A 151 -13.91 -8.96 0.40
C LEU A 151 -13.19 -10.25 -0.03
N LEU A 152 -13.41 -11.32 0.73
CA LEU A 152 -12.94 -12.67 0.40
C LEU A 152 -14.04 -13.47 -0.32
N PRO A 153 -13.69 -14.49 -1.10
CA PRO A 153 -14.68 -15.38 -1.70
C PRO A 153 -15.49 -16.12 -0.63
N ARG A 154 -16.77 -16.39 -0.90
CA ARG A 154 -17.66 -17.13 0.00
C ARG A 154 -17.18 -18.55 0.33
N THR A 155 -16.25 -19.10 -0.45
CA THR A 155 -15.64 -20.42 -0.22
C THR A 155 -14.64 -20.41 0.94
N VAL A 156 -14.18 -19.24 1.38
CA VAL A 156 -13.32 -19.11 2.56
C VAL A 156 -14.19 -19.34 3.80
N ARG A 157 -13.88 -20.40 4.54
CA ARG A 157 -14.51 -20.68 5.83
C ARG A 157 -13.65 -20.06 6.94
N PRO A 158 -14.25 -19.35 7.91
CA PRO A 158 -13.55 -18.97 9.13
C PRO A 158 -13.04 -20.25 9.80
N LEU A 159 -11.82 -20.20 10.33
CA LEU A 159 -11.40 -21.20 11.31
C LEU A 159 -12.23 -20.96 12.57
N GLU A 160 -12.79 -22.02 13.15
CA GLU A 160 -13.45 -21.92 14.45
C GLU A 160 -12.45 -21.32 15.46
N PRO A 161 -12.88 -20.37 16.30
CA PRO A 161 -12.00 -19.83 17.34
C PRO A 161 -11.56 -20.98 18.26
N PRO A 162 -10.31 -20.94 18.77
CA PRO A 162 -9.85 -21.96 19.71
C PRO A 162 -10.81 -21.98 20.90
N THR A 163 -11.27 -23.18 21.25
CA THR A 163 -12.09 -23.39 22.45
C THR A 163 -11.22 -22.99 23.64
N HIS A 164 -11.58 -21.89 24.31
CA HIS A 164 -10.99 -21.57 25.59
C HIS A 164 -11.44 -22.67 26.56
N THR A 165 -10.61 -23.68 26.77
CA THR A 165 -10.71 -24.52 27.95
C THR A 165 -10.50 -23.58 29.13
N GLN A 166 -11.57 -23.32 29.88
CA GLN A 166 -11.48 -22.75 31.20
C GLN A 166 -10.68 -23.76 32.02
N GLU A 167 -9.39 -23.50 32.22
CA GLU A 167 -8.65 -24.13 33.30
C GLU A 167 -9.14 -23.47 34.59
N GLU A 168 -10.14 -24.10 35.20
CA GLU A 168 -10.41 -24.00 36.63
C GLU A 168 -9.28 -24.74 37.36
N GLU A 169 -8.41 -24.02 38.06
CA GLU A 169 -7.99 -24.32 39.45
C GLU A 169 -7.25 -23.14 40.10
#